data_AF-A0A960FFX5-F1
#
_entry.id   AF-A0A960FFX5-F1
#
_cell.length_a   1.000
_cell.length_b   1.000
_cell.length_c   1.000
_cell.angle_alpha   90.00
_cell.angle_beta   90.00
_cell.angle_gamma   90.00
#
_symmetry.space_group_name_H-M   'P 1'
#
loop_
_entity.id
_entity.type
_entity.pdbx_description
1 polymer ?
#
loop_
_entity_poly.entity_id
_entity_poly.type
_entity_poly.pdbx_seq_one_letter_code
_entity_poly.pdbx_strand_id
1 'polypeptide(L)'
;MRAHGYDVIAATHDRAALERLLVRLGYEPIADQRGVTWWHPGGRTAVFLGGVVAGGGAPTGTAELIRSMVDAGAATIVLGPAEFAAIAAAHRRRDRVLVAAGAPGVGDSAAWERSTRDHRRDELAAWLRTVPLWLDLPGLRVVHARWNDFDIAALRVVLDGNCLADDGVVTAACTPGSWASTAVRTLLGLADARSRAAEDDEPSAGATPVIVAEHAAATAPGSRTRRHALAVRDGVPRSVAVGYRWSGERELDARHLVRDDAQPVTPTSNADGRS
;
A
#
# COMPACT_ATOMS: atom_id res chain seq x y z
N MET A 1 -15.48 -15.75 -7.54
CA MET A 1 -16.29 -15.62 -6.30
C MET A 1 -16.35 -14.16 -5.92
N ARG A 2 -17.51 -13.62 -5.54
CA ARG A 2 -17.59 -12.26 -4.96
C ARG A 2 -17.02 -12.33 -3.54
N ALA A 3 -16.03 -11.50 -3.23
CA ALA A 3 -15.55 -11.34 -1.86
C ALA A 3 -16.72 -10.91 -0.96
N HIS A 4 -16.90 -11.54 0.19
CA HIS A 4 -17.96 -11.21 1.14
C HIS A 4 -17.56 -10.05 2.08
N GLY A 5 -16.41 -9.42 1.82
CA GLY A 5 -15.84 -8.29 2.54
C GLY A 5 -14.32 -8.25 2.37
N TYR A 6 -13.71 -7.13 2.75
CA TYR A 6 -12.28 -6.90 2.68
C TYR A 6 -11.71 -6.62 4.07
N ASP A 7 -10.53 -7.13 4.37
CA ASP A 7 -9.78 -6.77 5.58
C ASP A 7 -8.52 -6.02 5.18
N VAL A 8 -8.51 -4.71 5.34
CA VAL A 8 -7.40 -3.86 4.90
C VAL A 8 -6.35 -3.82 6.00
N ILE A 9 -5.14 -4.30 5.71
CA ILE A 9 -4.08 -4.51 6.69
C ILE A 9 -2.94 -3.53 6.44
N ALA A 10 -2.59 -2.74 7.46
CA ALA A 10 -1.47 -1.83 7.40
C ALA A 10 -0.14 -2.58 7.29
N ALA A 11 0.82 -2.00 6.57
CA ALA A 11 2.16 -2.60 6.39
C ALA A 11 2.79 -3.00 7.74
N THR A 12 3.17 -4.26 7.88
CA THR A 12 3.95 -4.73 9.03
C THR A 12 5.11 -5.58 8.52
N HIS A 13 6.24 -5.48 9.21
CA HIS A 13 7.44 -6.28 8.92
C HIS A 13 7.63 -7.41 9.94
N ASP A 14 6.82 -7.43 11.00
CA ASP A 14 6.78 -8.50 12.00
C ASP A 14 5.79 -9.58 11.56
N ARG A 15 6.32 -10.75 11.19
CA ARG A 15 5.54 -11.90 10.76
C ARG A 15 4.63 -12.43 11.87
N ALA A 16 5.12 -12.50 13.11
CA ALA A 16 4.35 -13.03 14.22
C ALA A 16 3.17 -12.10 14.56
N ALA A 17 3.39 -10.77 14.49
CA ALA A 17 2.31 -9.79 14.64
C ALA A 17 1.26 -9.93 13.54
N LEU A 18 1.69 -10.14 12.29
CA LEU A 18 0.77 -10.37 11.18
C LEU A 18 -0.06 -11.66 11.37
N GLU A 19 0.57 -12.77 11.74
CA GLU A 19 -0.13 -14.03 11.99
C GLU A 19 -1.15 -13.90 13.13
N ARG A 20 -0.80 -13.22 14.23
CA ARG A 20 -1.74 -12.90 15.32
C ARG A 20 -2.92 -12.05 14.83
N LEU A 21 -2.66 -11.03 14.02
CA LEU A 21 -3.72 -10.20 13.43
C LEU A 21 -4.65 -11.02 12.53
N LEU A 22 -4.09 -11.92 11.70
CA LEU A 22 -4.86 -12.78 10.80
C LEU A 22 -5.80 -13.71 11.58
N VAL A 23 -5.32 -14.35 12.66
CA VAL A 23 -6.17 -15.13 13.57
C VAL A 23 -7.30 -14.28 14.14
N ARG A 24 -7.00 -13.06 14.60
CA ARG A 24 -8.02 -12.15 15.14
C ARG A 24 -9.03 -11.68 14.09
N LEU A 25 -8.62 -11.55 12.83
CA LEU A 25 -9.49 -11.25 11.70
C LEU A 25 -10.31 -12.46 11.24
N GLY A 26 -10.05 -13.66 11.78
CA GLY A 26 -10.77 -14.89 11.47
C GLY A 26 -10.17 -15.69 10.31
N TYR A 27 -8.93 -15.41 9.90
CA TYR A 27 -8.22 -16.22 8.92
C TYR A 27 -7.64 -17.46 9.58
N GLU A 28 -7.61 -18.56 8.84
CA GLU A 28 -7.07 -19.85 9.24
C GLU A 28 -5.86 -20.19 8.37
N PRO A 29 -4.78 -20.73 8.96
CA PRO A 29 -3.63 -21.18 8.21
C PRO A 29 -3.96 -22.47 7.44
N ILE A 30 -3.55 -22.53 6.18
CA ILE A 30 -3.65 -23.71 5.33
C ILE A 30 -2.23 -24.09 4.91
N ALA A 31 -1.82 -25.32 5.21
CA ALA A 31 -0.52 -25.84 4.78
C ALA A 31 -0.68 -26.68 3.52
N ASP A 32 0.15 -26.40 2.52
CA ASP A 32 0.28 -27.22 1.31
C ASP A 32 1.76 -27.50 0.99
N GLN A 33 2.03 -28.06 -0.19
CA GLN A 33 3.40 -28.38 -0.62
C GLN A 33 4.27 -27.13 -0.88
N ARG A 34 3.68 -25.95 -1.00
CA ARG A 34 4.36 -24.67 -1.24
C ARG A 34 4.59 -23.87 0.05
N GLY A 35 3.96 -24.26 1.15
CA GLY A 35 4.18 -23.71 2.48
C GLY A 35 2.87 -23.46 3.22
N VAL A 36 2.88 -22.46 4.12
CA VAL A 36 1.68 -22.02 4.84
C VAL A 36 1.11 -20.79 4.14
N THR A 37 -0.15 -20.87 3.72
CA THR A 37 -0.98 -19.74 3.31
C THR A 37 -2.08 -19.50 4.34
N TRP A 38 -2.87 -18.45 4.18
CA TRP A 38 -3.97 -18.12 5.08
C TRP A 38 -5.24 -17.85 4.28
N TRP A 39 -6.37 -18.31 4.80
CA TRP A 39 -7.66 -18.13 4.15
C TRP A 39 -8.76 -17.82 5.16
N HIS A 40 -9.78 -17.07 4.74
CA HIS A 40 -10.89 -16.73 5.62
C HIS A 40 -12.14 -17.59 5.30
N PRO A 41 -12.68 -18.40 6.24
CA PRO A 41 -13.86 -19.25 6.05
C PRO A 41 -15.10 -18.54 5.53
N GLY A 42 -15.30 -17.29 5.95
CA GLY A 42 -16.36 -16.43 5.44
C GLY A 42 -16.13 -15.84 4.03
N GLY A 43 -15.08 -16.24 3.29
CA GLY A 43 -14.81 -15.74 1.93
C GLY A 43 -14.39 -14.26 1.87
N ARG A 44 -13.69 -13.76 2.90
CA ARG A 44 -13.12 -12.41 2.94
C ARG A 44 -11.76 -12.39 2.26
N THR A 45 -11.36 -11.22 1.77
CA THR A 45 -10.06 -11.01 1.11
C THR A 45 -9.23 -10.00 1.89
N ALA A 46 -7.99 -10.35 2.21
CA ALA A 46 -7.05 -9.43 2.83
C ALA A 46 -6.55 -8.41 1.79
N VAL A 47 -6.40 -7.15 2.17
CA VAL A 47 -5.85 -6.09 1.32
C VAL A 47 -4.67 -5.45 2.03
N PHE A 48 -3.45 -5.78 1.61
CA PHE A 48 -2.23 -5.28 2.24
C PHE A 48 -1.83 -3.90 1.71
N LEU A 49 -1.47 -2.99 2.61
CA LEU A 49 -0.95 -1.66 2.30
C LEU A 49 0.58 -1.66 2.19
N GLY A 50 1.16 -2.57 1.40
CA GLY A 50 2.60 -2.82 1.35
C GLY A 50 3.09 -3.71 2.50
N GLY A 51 4.36 -3.58 2.89
CA GLY A 51 4.95 -4.27 4.04
C GLY A 51 5.81 -5.48 3.68
N VAL A 52 6.05 -5.72 2.39
CA VAL A 52 6.90 -6.82 1.89
C VAL A 52 8.37 -6.41 1.77
N VAL A 53 8.64 -5.10 1.79
CA VAL A 53 10.00 -4.54 1.77
C VAL A 53 10.26 -3.73 3.04
N ALA A 54 11.41 -3.96 3.68
CA ALA A 54 11.89 -3.19 4.82
C ALA A 54 12.82 -2.04 4.39
N GLY A 55 13.20 -1.18 5.34
CA GLY A 55 14.24 -0.17 5.13
C GLY A 55 15.52 -0.77 4.54
N GLY A 56 16.07 -0.16 3.49
CA GLY A 56 17.20 -0.69 2.73
C GLY A 56 16.85 -1.74 1.67
N GLY A 57 15.55 -1.96 1.46
CA GLY A 57 14.98 -2.73 0.34
C GLY A 57 14.96 -4.25 0.54
N ALA A 58 15.47 -4.78 1.65
CA ALA A 58 15.45 -6.21 1.90
C ALA A 58 14.00 -6.77 1.98
N PRO A 59 13.75 -8.00 1.48
CA PRO A 59 12.51 -8.71 1.74
C PRO A 59 12.26 -8.83 3.26
N THR A 60 11.02 -8.64 3.69
CA THR A 60 10.62 -8.79 5.10
C THR A 60 10.28 -10.24 5.42
N GLY A 61 10.22 -10.57 6.72
CA GLY A 61 9.67 -11.87 7.15
C GLY A 61 8.19 -12.06 6.79
N THR A 62 7.48 -10.99 6.46
CA THR A 62 6.08 -11.00 5.99
C THR A 62 5.94 -11.17 4.48
N ALA A 63 7.00 -10.94 3.70
CA ALA A 63 6.95 -10.96 2.24
C ALA A 63 6.46 -12.30 1.66
N GLU A 64 7.03 -13.40 2.13
CA GLU A 64 6.65 -14.75 1.69
C GLU A 64 5.20 -15.10 2.05
N LEU A 65 4.73 -14.71 3.24
CA LEU A 65 3.35 -14.92 3.68
C LEU A 65 2.38 -14.15 2.79
N ILE A 66 2.63 -12.84 2.61
CA ILE A 66 1.77 -11.96 1.82
C ILE A 66 1.71 -12.46 0.37
N ARG A 67 2.87 -12.78 -0.23
CA ARG A 67 2.93 -13.34 -1.59
C ARG A 67 2.15 -14.65 -1.70
N SER A 68 2.31 -15.56 -0.75
CA SER A 68 1.56 -16.82 -0.70
C SER A 68 0.04 -16.62 -0.64
N MET A 69 -0.44 -15.65 0.14
CA MET A 69 -1.87 -15.31 0.18
C MET A 69 -2.36 -14.69 -1.12
N VAL A 70 -1.55 -13.84 -1.76
CA VAL A 70 -1.88 -13.20 -3.05
C VAL A 70 -1.95 -14.26 -4.16
N ASP A 71 -0.95 -15.12 -4.26
CA ASP A 71 -0.89 -16.20 -5.25
C ASP A 71 -2.05 -17.20 -5.09
N ALA A 72 -2.52 -17.42 -3.86
CA ALA A 72 -3.70 -18.24 -3.54
C ALA A 72 -5.05 -17.52 -3.76
N GLY A 73 -5.04 -16.22 -4.10
CA GLY A 73 -6.25 -15.41 -4.24
C GLY A 73 -6.97 -15.07 -2.92
N ALA A 74 -6.34 -15.35 -1.78
CA ALA A 74 -6.86 -15.01 -0.45
C ALA A 74 -6.56 -13.54 -0.06
N ALA A 75 -5.62 -12.91 -0.76
CA ALA A 75 -5.25 -11.52 -0.57
C ALA A 75 -5.00 -10.76 -1.87
N THR A 76 -4.96 -9.45 -1.75
CA THR A 76 -4.38 -8.52 -2.72
C THR A 76 -3.51 -7.50 -1.97
N ILE A 77 -2.70 -6.74 -2.69
CA ILE A 77 -1.75 -5.77 -2.12
C ILE A 77 -1.66 -4.55 -3.03
N VAL A 78 -1.46 -3.37 -2.42
CA VAL A 78 -1.05 -2.16 -3.14
C VAL A 78 0.41 -1.85 -2.86
N LEU A 79 1.08 -1.28 -3.86
CA LEU A 79 2.48 -0.92 -3.78
C LEU A 79 2.69 0.20 -2.76
N GLY A 80 3.70 0.07 -1.90
CA GLY A 80 4.15 1.11 -0.99
C GLY A 80 5.43 1.83 -1.46
N PRO A 81 5.89 2.85 -0.71
CA PRO A 81 7.08 3.62 -1.04
C PRO A 81 8.36 2.77 -0.98
N ALA A 82 8.46 1.84 -0.03
CA ALA A 82 9.61 0.94 0.09
C ALA A 82 9.64 -0.07 -1.07
N GLU A 83 8.48 -0.57 -1.48
CA GLU A 83 8.33 -1.45 -2.63
C GLU A 83 8.68 -0.73 -3.94
N PHE A 84 8.22 0.51 -4.12
CA PHE A 84 8.58 1.32 -5.28
C PHE A 84 10.10 1.59 -5.33
N ALA A 85 10.73 1.88 -4.18
CA ALA A 85 12.18 2.04 -4.10
C ALA A 85 12.93 0.78 -4.56
N ALA A 86 12.43 -0.42 -4.19
CA ALA A 86 13.01 -1.68 -4.64
C ALA A 86 12.89 -1.88 -6.17
N ILE A 87 11.73 -1.56 -6.77
CA ILE A 87 11.55 -1.58 -8.23
C ILE A 87 12.52 -0.60 -8.90
N ALA A 88 12.51 0.66 -8.45
CA ALA A 88 13.34 1.72 -9.01
C ALA A 88 14.82 1.35 -8.99
N ALA A 89 15.28 0.81 -7.87
CA ALA A 89 16.69 0.53 -7.71
C ALA A 89 17.13 -0.78 -8.40
N ALA A 90 16.24 -1.76 -8.59
CA ALA A 90 16.49 -2.87 -9.52
C ALA A 90 16.53 -2.39 -10.98
N HIS A 91 15.65 -1.47 -11.36
CA HIS A 91 15.58 -0.89 -12.70
C HIS A 91 16.81 -0.06 -13.06
N ARG A 92 17.26 0.83 -12.16
CA ARG A 92 18.47 1.64 -12.32
C ARG A 92 19.74 0.81 -12.55
N ARG A 93 19.84 -0.40 -11.97
CA ARG A 93 20.97 -1.30 -12.21
C ARG A 93 21.02 -1.82 -13.66
N ARG A 94 19.88 -1.81 -14.36
CA ARG A 94 19.75 -2.26 -15.76
C ARG A 94 19.77 -1.09 -16.74
N ASP A 95 19.23 0.06 -16.37
CA ASP A 95 19.10 1.25 -17.23
C ASP A 95 20.24 2.26 -17.05
N ARG A 96 21.09 2.38 -18.08
CA ARG A 96 22.23 3.32 -18.11
C ARG A 96 21.81 4.80 -18.12
N VAL A 97 20.62 5.13 -18.60
CA VAL A 97 20.12 6.52 -18.66
C VAL A 97 19.89 7.04 -17.25
N LEU A 98 19.24 6.25 -16.39
CA LEU A 98 19.00 6.63 -14.98
C LEU A 98 20.28 6.63 -14.14
N VAL A 99 21.28 5.84 -14.53
CA VAL A 99 22.62 5.90 -13.93
C VAL A 99 23.30 7.21 -14.30
N ALA A 100 23.32 7.56 -15.59
CA ALA A 100 23.95 8.79 -16.09
C ALA A 100 23.25 10.07 -15.60
N ALA A 101 21.93 10.04 -15.45
CA ALA A 101 21.13 11.19 -15.01
C ALA A 101 21.25 11.49 -13.50
N GLY A 102 21.97 10.67 -12.73
CA GLY A 102 22.09 10.86 -11.28
C GLY A 102 20.74 10.89 -10.56
N ALA A 103 19.71 10.27 -11.14
CA ALA A 103 18.34 10.32 -10.62
C ALA A 103 18.35 9.91 -9.15
N PRO A 104 17.92 10.75 -8.19
CA PRO A 104 17.88 10.37 -6.79
C PRO A 104 17.02 9.12 -6.68
N GLY A 105 17.60 8.06 -6.13
CA GLY A 105 16.78 6.90 -5.82
C GLY A 105 15.71 7.32 -4.83
N VAL A 106 14.51 6.80 -5.04
CA VAL A 106 13.32 7.25 -4.32
C VAL A 106 13.44 6.75 -2.89
N GLY A 107 13.81 7.63 -1.95
CA GLY A 107 14.16 7.24 -0.58
C GLY A 107 15.62 6.76 -0.47
N ASP A 108 16.09 6.55 0.76
CA ASP A 108 17.50 6.35 1.18
C ASP A 108 18.22 5.21 0.43
N SER A 109 18.56 5.47 -0.84
CA SER A 109 18.99 4.47 -1.83
C SER A 109 20.41 4.01 -1.59
N ALA A 110 21.16 4.70 -0.73
CA ALA A 110 22.47 4.27 -0.28
C ALA A 110 22.44 2.88 0.37
N ALA A 111 21.33 2.45 1.00
CA ALA A 111 21.24 1.11 1.60
C ALA A 111 20.95 0.00 0.56
N TRP A 112 20.20 0.29 -0.51
CA TRP A 112 19.98 -0.67 -1.59
C TRP A 112 21.15 -0.71 -2.59
N GLU A 113 21.76 0.44 -2.89
CA GLU A 113 22.91 0.57 -3.79
C GLU A 113 24.16 -0.13 -3.25
N ARG A 114 24.33 -0.17 -1.92
CA ARG A 114 25.44 -0.91 -1.26
C ARG A 114 25.25 -2.42 -1.21
N SER A 115 24.07 -2.95 -1.57
CA SER A 115 23.83 -4.39 -1.58
C SER A 115 24.32 -4.98 -2.89
N THR A 116 25.23 -5.95 -2.78
CA THR A 116 25.57 -6.93 -3.82
C THR A 116 24.32 -7.49 -4.51
N ARG A 117 24.48 -7.91 -5.78
CA ARG A 117 23.48 -8.68 -6.53
C ARG A 117 22.99 -9.85 -5.66
N ASP A 118 21.76 -9.75 -5.19
CA ASP A 118 21.07 -10.80 -4.45
C ASP A 118 19.88 -11.24 -5.32
N HIS A 119 19.92 -12.48 -5.79
CA HIS A 119 18.89 -13.04 -6.66
C HIS A 119 17.48 -12.90 -6.05
N ARG A 120 17.36 -12.98 -4.72
CA ARG A 120 16.09 -12.82 -4.01
C ARG A 120 15.52 -11.41 -4.12
N ARG A 121 16.39 -10.40 -4.19
CA ARG A 121 15.98 -9.00 -4.37
C ARG A 121 15.50 -8.72 -5.77
N ASP A 122 16.17 -9.28 -6.77
CA ASP A 122 15.77 -9.13 -8.17
C ASP A 122 14.45 -9.88 -8.45
N GLU A 123 14.28 -11.07 -7.85
CA GLU A 123 13.01 -11.82 -7.90
C GLU A 123 11.88 -11.04 -7.22
N LEU A 124 12.11 -10.50 -6.02
CA LEU A 124 11.13 -9.68 -5.32
C LEU A 124 10.78 -8.44 -6.14
N ALA A 125 11.77 -7.72 -6.70
CA ALA A 125 11.52 -6.55 -7.53
C ALA A 125 10.72 -6.90 -8.79
N ALA A 126 10.96 -8.06 -9.41
CA ALA A 126 10.17 -8.54 -10.54
C ALA A 126 8.71 -8.82 -10.14
N TRP A 127 8.49 -9.46 -8.99
CA TRP A 127 7.13 -9.66 -8.46
C TRP A 127 6.45 -8.34 -8.10
N LEU A 128 7.16 -7.38 -7.51
CA LEU A 128 6.60 -6.07 -7.16
C LEU A 128 6.10 -5.28 -8.38
N ARG A 129 6.64 -5.54 -9.58
CA ARG A 129 6.14 -4.94 -10.82
C ARG A 129 4.76 -5.46 -11.25
N THR A 130 4.27 -6.54 -10.63
CA THR A 130 2.90 -7.04 -10.82
C THR A 130 1.94 -6.54 -9.74
N VAL A 131 2.45 -5.84 -8.72
CA VAL A 131 1.65 -5.26 -7.64
C VAL A 131 1.09 -3.90 -8.08
N PRO A 132 -0.23 -3.66 -7.98
CA PRO A 132 -0.84 -2.42 -8.42
C PRO A 132 -0.54 -1.25 -7.48
N LEU A 133 -0.46 -0.02 -8.03
CA LEU A 133 -0.35 1.21 -7.24
C LEU A 133 -1.64 1.53 -6.48
N TRP A 134 -2.80 1.13 -7.00
CA TRP A 134 -4.10 1.28 -6.37
C TRP A 134 -5.07 0.17 -6.77
N LEU A 135 -6.11 -0.02 -5.95
CA LEU A 135 -7.23 -0.91 -6.20
C LEU A 135 -8.54 -0.12 -6.22
N ASP A 136 -9.42 -0.47 -7.15
CA ASP A 136 -10.77 0.09 -7.30
C ASP A 136 -11.77 -1.07 -7.19
N LEU A 137 -11.98 -1.52 -5.95
CA LEU A 137 -12.82 -2.65 -5.62
C LEU A 137 -14.28 -2.17 -5.42
N PRO A 138 -15.28 -3.06 -5.51
CA PRO A 138 -16.67 -2.68 -5.26
C PRO A 138 -16.84 -2.01 -3.88
N GLY A 139 -17.17 -0.71 -3.90
CA GLY A 139 -17.37 0.11 -2.70
C GLY A 139 -16.10 0.49 -1.94
N LEU A 140 -14.92 0.07 -2.40
CA LEU A 140 -13.66 0.20 -1.67
C LEU A 140 -12.53 0.57 -2.62
N ARG A 141 -11.96 1.77 -2.45
CA ARG A 141 -10.73 2.17 -3.12
C ARG A 141 -9.57 2.15 -2.15
N VAL A 142 -8.44 1.63 -2.61
CA VAL A 142 -7.26 1.43 -1.77
C VAL A 142 -6.03 1.95 -2.50
N VAL A 143 -5.23 2.73 -1.80
CA VAL A 143 -3.95 3.30 -2.24
C VAL A 143 -3.08 3.49 -1.01
N HIS A 144 -1.76 3.43 -1.16
CA HIS A 144 -0.85 3.44 -0.01
C HIS A 144 -0.82 4.77 0.77
N ALA A 145 -1.11 5.90 0.13
CA ALA A 145 -1.18 7.18 0.83
C ALA A 145 -2.35 8.05 0.40
N ARG A 146 -2.37 8.51 -0.86
CA ARG A 146 -3.36 9.50 -1.30
C ARG A 146 -4.08 9.06 -2.54
N TRP A 147 -5.40 9.08 -2.50
CA TRP A 147 -6.22 8.91 -3.70
C TRP A 147 -6.32 10.25 -4.41
N ASN A 148 -5.81 10.33 -5.64
CA ASN A 148 -5.94 11.49 -6.50
C ASN A 148 -6.49 11.06 -7.85
N ASP A 149 -7.71 11.49 -8.19
CA ASP A 149 -8.36 11.09 -9.44
C ASP A 149 -7.61 11.57 -10.68
N PHE A 150 -6.99 12.76 -10.61
CA PHE A 150 -6.26 13.31 -11.74
C PHE A 150 -5.01 12.48 -12.03
N ASP A 151 -4.22 12.19 -10.99
CA ASP A 151 -3.01 11.38 -11.11
C ASP A 151 -3.35 9.94 -11.53
N ILE A 152 -4.40 9.35 -10.95
CA ILE A 152 -4.87 8.01 -11.31
C ILE A 152 -5.36 7.98 -12.76
N ALA A 153 -6.13 8.97 -13.21
CA ALA A 153 -6.61 9.03 -14.60
C ALA A 153 -5.44 9.16 -15.58
N ALA A 154 -4.44 9.98 -15.28
CA ALA A 154 -3.24 10.11 -16.11
C ALA A 154 -2.42 8.80 -16.15
N LEU A 155 -2.21 8.18 -14.99
CA LEU A 155 -1.47 6.91 -14.89
C LEU A 155 -2.21 5.75 -15.57
N ARG A 156 -3.54 5.69 -15.52
CA ARG A 156 -4.34 4.66 -16.21
C ARG A 156 -4.09 4.59 -17.72
N VAL A 157 -3.62 5.68 -18.35
CA VAL A 157 -3.31 5.70 -19.79
C VAL A 157 -2.02 4.92 -20.11
N VAL A 158 -1.08 4.86 -19.17
CA VAL A 158 0.25 4.29 -19.39
C VAL A 158 0.50 3.00 -18.61
N LEU A 159 -0.28 2.73 -17.56
CA LEU A 159 -0.15 1.52 -16.74
C LEU A 159 -1.03 0.39 -17.27
N ASP A 160 -0.48 -0.82 -17.29
CA ASP A 160 -1.25 -2.05 -17.42
C ASP A 160 -1.59 -2.59 -16.03
N GLY A 161 -2.87 -2.91 -15.79
CA GLY A 161 -3.34 -3.43 -14.50
C GLY A 161 -3.10 -2.51 -13.29
N ASN A 162 -2.85 -1.20 -13.49
CA ASN A 162 -2.38 -0.25 -12.48
C ASN A 162 -0.98 -0.56 -11.92
N CYS A 163 -0.19 -1.40 -12.62
CA CYS A 163 1.09 -1.90 -12.17
C CYS A 163 2.25 -1.22 -12.92
N LEU A 164 3.41 -1.11 -12.26
CA LEU A 164 4.65 -0.61 -12.86
C LEU A 164 5.35 -1.70 -13.68
N ALA A 165 4.64 -2.26 -14.66
CA ALA A 165 5.09 -3.40 -15.46
C ALA A 165 6.01 -3.02 -16.62
N ASP A 166 5.89 -1.81 -17.18
CA ASP A 166 6.66 -1.31 -18.31
C ASP A 166 7.92 -0.53 -17.90
N ASP A 167 9.04 -0.77 -18.59
CA ASP A 167 10.33 -0.12 -18.28
C ASP A 167 10.32 1.39 -18.56
N GLY A 168 9.62 1.84 -19.61
CA GLY A 168 9.50 3.25 -19.95
C GLY A 168 8.72 4.02 -18.89
N VAL A 169 7.64 3.42 -18.38
CA VAL A 169 6.86 3.95 -17.25
C VAL A 169 7.71 4.01 -15.99
N VAL A 170 8.45 2.94 -15.66
CA VAL A 170 9.33 2.93 -14.47
C VAL A 170 10.40 4.02 -14.59
N THR A 171 11.01 4.18 -15.78
CA THR A 171 11.95 5.27 -16.05
C THR A 171 11.29 6.64 -15.84
N ALA A 172 10.09 6.85 -16.37
CA ALA A 172 9.34 8.09 -16.17
C ALA A 172 9.05 8.34 -14.68
N ALA A 173 8.54 7.35 -13.95
CA ALA A 173 8.24 7.44 -12.52
C ALA A 173 9.49 7.74 -11.66
N CYS A 174 10.67 7.25 -12.09
CA CYS A 174 11.94 7.52 -11.43
C CYS A 174 12.60 8.84 -11.86
N THR A 175 12.14 9.49 -12.93
CA THR A 175 12.74 10.71 -13.47
C THR A 175 12.21 11.94 -12.74
N PRO A 176 13.06 12.67 -11.99
CA PRO A 176 12.62 13.84 -11.24
C PRO A 176 11.97 14.90 -12.13
N GLY A 177 10.83 15.43 -11.70
CA GLY A 177 10.09 16.46 -12.42
C GLY A 177 9.28 15.96 -13.62
N SER A 178 9.31 14.66 -13.93
CA SER A 178 8.34 14.08 -14.84
C SER A 178 6.95 14.05 -14.19
N TRP A 179 5.90 14.15 -14.99
CA TRP A 179 4.52 14.05 -14.51
C TRP A 179 4.26 12.69 -13.82
N ALA A 180 4.83 11.61 -14.35
CA ALA A 180 4.66 10.26 -13.79
C ALA A 180 5.34 10.14 -12.43
N SER A 181 6.49 10.79 -12.24
CA SER A 181 7.16 10.85 -10.94
C SER A 181 6.31 11.58 -9.91
N THR A 182 5.78 12.77 -10.25
CA THR A 182 4.88 13.52 -9.36
C THR A 182 3.62 12.73 -9.01
N ALA A 183 3.00 12.08 -10.00
CA ALA A 183 1.80 11.28 -9.79
C ALA A 183 2.06 10.07 -8.85
N VAL A 184 3.09 9.26 -9.14
CA VAL A 184 3.46 8.11 -8.30
C VAL A 184 3.83 8.55 -6.89
N ARG A 185 4.59 9.64 -6.74
CA ARG A 185 4.96 10.19 -5.44
C ARG A 185 3.75 10.65 -4.64
N THR A 186 2.77 11.27 -5.29
CA THR A 186 1.49 11.65 -4.66
C THR A 186 0.76 10.43 -4.13
N LEU A 187 0.59 9.39 -4.95
CA LEU A 187 -0.11 8.17 -4.53
C LEU A 187 0.58 7.44 -3.38
N LEU A 188 1.92 7.47 -3.33
CA LEU A 188 2.74 6.79 -2.33
C LEU A 188 3.13 7.67 -1.12
N GLY A 189 2.75 8.94 -1.10
CA GLY A 189 3.07 9.86 0.00
C GLY A 189 4.56 10.21 0.10
N LEU A 190 5.27 10.24 -1.03
CA LEU A 190 6.68 10.55 -1.10
C LEU A 190 6.90 12.06 -1.24
N ALA A 191 7.45 12.71 -0.21
CA ALA A 191 7.72 14.15 -0.22
C ALA A 191 8.68 14.55 -1.36
N ASP A 192 8.37 15.58 -2.15
CA ASP A 192 9.28 16.08 -3.19
C ASP A 192 10.56 16.69 -2.58
N ALA A 193 11.68 16.54 -3.27
CA ALA A 193 12.95 17.14 -2.85
C ALA A 193 12.87 18.68 -2.72
N ARG A 194 11.91 19.33 -3.39
CA ARG A 194 11.65 20.78 -3.31
C ARG A 194 10.76 21.19 -2.14
N SER A 195 9.94 20.28 -1.59
CA SER A 195 8.99 20.59 -0.51
C SER A 195 9.63 20.67 0.87
N ARG A 196 10.88 20.20 1.03
CA ARG A 196 11.64 20.31 2.29
C ARG A 196 11.90 21.74 2.78
N ALA A 197 11.61 22.77 1.97
CA ALA A 197 11.85 24.16 2.30
C ALA A 197 10.58 24.98 2.61
N ALA A 198 9.37 24.39 2.56
CA ALA A 198 8.13 25.18 2.59
C ALA A 198 6.94 24.60 3.40
N GLU A 199 7.14 23.61 4.27
CA GLU A 199 6.04 23.00 5.04
C GLU A 199 6.16 23.31 6.54
N ASP A 200 5.52 24.42 6.95
CA ASP A 200 5.01 24.70 8.31
C ASP A 200 3.47 24.43 8.36
N ASP A 201 2.95 23.58 7.47
CA ASP A 201 1.60 23.01 7.58
C ASP A 201 1.75 21.47 7.56
N GLU A 202 1.53 20.85 8.72
CA GLU A 202 1.75 19.42 9.02
C GLU A 202 1.12 18.44 8.01
N PRO A 203 1.91 17.47 7.51
CA PRO A 203 1.52 16.07 7.42
C PRO A 203 2.17 15.32 8.58
N SER A 204 1.40 14.93 9.59
CA SER A 204 1.94 14.28 10.79
C SER A 204 2.67 12.97 10.44
N ALA A 205 3.90 12.87 10.96
CA ALA A 205 4.77 11.72 10.77
C ALA A 205 4.18 10.47 11.47
N GLY A 206 3.51 9.60 10.72
CA GLY A 206 3.21 8.24 11.21
C GLY A 206 1.97 7.55 10.65
N ALA A 207 1.02 8.27 10.09
CA ALA A 207 -0.18 7.65 9.53
C ALA A 207 0.13 7.11 8.12
N THR A 208 -0.04 5.81 7.88
CA THR A 208 -0.26 5.28 6.54
C THR A 208 -1.71 5.63 6.17
N PRO A 209 -1.96 6.63 5.32
CA PRO A 209 -3.31 6.89 4.83
C PRO A 209 -3.62 5.90 3.68
N VAL A 210 -4.81 5.56 3.25
CA VAL A 210 -6.12 5.60 3.86
C VAL A 210 -6.98 4.66 3.01
N ILE A 211 -7.95 3.95 3.59
CA ILE A 211 -9.06 3.37 2.81
C ILE A 211 -9.93 4.51 2.28
N VAL A 212 -10.05 4.66 0.95
CA VAL A 212 -11.05 5.58 0.36
C VAL A 212 -12.28 4.78 -0.01
N ALA A 213 -13.29 4.75 0.85
CA ALA A 213 -14.57 4.16 0.45
C ALA A 213 -15.36 5.19 -0.36
N GLU A 214 -15.74 4.82 -1.60
CA GLU A 214 -16.68 5.58 -2.41
C GLU A 214 -18.00 4.81 -2.48
N HIS A 215 -19.08 5.43 -1.98
CA HIS A 215 -20.43 4.95 -2.19
C HIS A 215 -21.20 5.94 -3.07
N ALA A 216 -21.40 5.59 -4.34
CA ALA A 216 -22.40 6.24 -5.17
C ALA A 216 -23.76 5.63 -4.81
N ALA A 217 -24.46 6.22 -3.85
CA ALA A 217 -25.91 6.00 -3.81
C ALA A 217 -26.46 6.54 -5.13
N ALA A 218 -27.06 5.69 -5.94
CA ALA A 218 -27.76 6.08 -7.16
C ALA A 218 -28.98 6.95 -6.79
N THR A 219 -28.74 8.20 -6.41
CA THR A 219 -29.78 9.14 -6.02
C THR A 219 -29.50 10.46 -6.71
N ALA A 220 -30.28 10.68 -7.76
CA ALA A 220 -30.50 11.92 -8.51
C ALA A 220 -29.28 12.59 -9.19
N PRO A 221 -29.47 13.17 -10.39
CA PRO A 221 -28.47 14.03 -11.01
C PRO A 221 -28.16 15.21 -10.08
N GLY A 222 -26.90 15.36 -9.66
CA GLY A 222 -26.43 16.46 -8.81
C GLY A 222 -26.01 16.09 -7.38
N SER A 223 -26.12 14.83 -6.96
CA SER A 223 -25.63 14.36 -5.66
C SER A 223 -24.09 14.36 -5.61
N ARG A 224 -23.50 15.04 -4.60
CA ARG A 224 -22.06 14.96 -4.31
C ARG A 224 -21.73 13.56 -3.78
N THR A 225 -20.86 12.85 -4.49
CA THR A 225 -20.23 11.62 -3.99
C THR A 225 -19.48 11.93 -2.68
N ARG A 226 -19.86 11.28 -1.57
CA ARG A 226 -19.08 11.34 -0.33
C ARG A 226 -17.92 10.36 -0.41
N ARG A 227 -16.73 10.84 -0.10
CA ARG A 227 -15.51 10.03 0.02
C ARG A 227 -15.10 10.01 1.47
N HIS A 228 -14.90 8.82 2.01
CA HIS A 228 -14.48 8.61 3.38
C HIS A 228 -13.03 8.15 3.40
N ALA A 229 -12.23 8.67 4.32
CA ALA A 229 -10.81 8.37 4.45
C ALA A 229 -10.51 7.74 5.82
N LEU A 230 -9.94 6.54 5.88
CA LEU A 230 -9.44 5.92 7.13
C LEU A 230 -7.93 5.67 7.14
N ALA A 231 -7.18 6.26 8.07
CA ALA A 231 -5.81 5.84 8.36
C ALA A 231 -5.82 4.60 9.26
N VAL A 232 -5.40 3.44 8.71
CA VAL A 232 -5.50 2.14 9.43
C VAL A 232 -4.51 2.05 10.60
N ARG A 233 -3.51 2.94 10.68
CA ARG A 233 -2.45 2.91 11.69
C ARG A 233 -2.43 4.14 12.61
N ASP A 234 -3.43 5.02 12.51
CA ASP A 234 -3.44 6.25 13.31
C ASP A 234 -3.43 5.94 14.82
N GLY A 235 -2.55 6.60 15.57
CA GLY A 235 -2.39 6.38 17.01
C GLY A 235 -1.86 5.01 17.45
N VAL A 236 -1.39 4.14 16.53
CA VAL A 236 -0.92 2.78 16.86
C VAL A 236 0.60 2.63 16.67
N PRO A 237 1.34 2.07 17.66
CA PRO A 237 2.79 1.85 17.54
C PRO A 237 3.17 1.01 16.32
N ARG A 238 4.36 1.26 15.74
CA ARG A 238 4.82 0.53 14.56
C ARG A 238 5.07 -0.97 14.80
N SER A 239 5.20 -1.42 16.03
CA SER A 239 5.33 -2.84 16.38
C SER A 239 4.01 -3.62 16.34
N VAL A 240 2.88 -2.92 16.33
CA VAL A 240 1.54 -3.51 16.37
C VAL A 240 1.00 -3.61 14.95
N ALA A 241 0.52 -4.79 14.58
CA ALA A 241 -0.16 -5.00 13.30
C ALA A 241 -1.62 -4.59 13.44
N VAL A 242 -2.16 -3.88 12.44
CA VAL A 242 -3.52 -3.35 12.46
C VAL A 242 -4.21 -3.66 11.14
N GLY A 243 -5.48 -4.06 11.23
CA GLY A 243 -6.36 -4.22 10.09
C GLY A 243 -7.70 -3.51 10.31
N TYR A 244 -8.41 -3.25 9.22
CA TYR A 244 -9.74 -2.69 9.21
C TYR A 244 -10.70 -3.61 8.48
N ARG A 245 -11.82 -3.97 9.12
CA ARG A 245 -12.86 -4.82 8.54
C ARG A 245 -13.84 -3.98 7.72
N TRP A 246 -13.78 -4.09 6.40
CA TRP A 246 -14.74 -3.49 5.47
C TRP A 246 -15.76 -4.52 4.98
N SER A 247 -17.06 -4.22 5.12
CA SER A 247 -18.17 -5.07 4.67
C SER A 247 -19.20 -4.30 3.84
N GLY A 248 -18.83 -3.13 3.29
CA GLY A 248 -19.71 -2.30 2.46
C GLY A 248 -20.54 -1.28 3.26
N GLU A 249 -20.06 -0.91 4.45
CA GLU A 249 -20.68 0.10 5.30
C GLU A 249 -20.75 1.46 4.58
N ARG A 250 -21.75 2.29 4.88
CA ARG A 250 -21.89 3.62 4.26
C ARG A 250 -20.94 4.66 4.85
N GLU A 251 -20.48 4.44 6.08
CA GLU A 251 -19.58 5.30 6.82
C GLU A 251 -18.52 4.46 7.54
N LEU A 252 -17.32 5.02 7.71
CA LEU A 252 -16.22 4.38 8.42
C LEU A 252 -16.45 4.47 9.93
N ASP A 253 -16.29 3.34 10.63
CA ASP A 253 -16.38 3.28 12.10
C ASP A 253 -15.15 2.58 12.70
N ALA A 254 -14.51 3.21 13.69
CA ALA A 254 -13.31 2.73 14.36
C ALA A 254 -13.49 1.38 15.07
N ARG A 255 -14.72 0.97 15.40
CA ARG A 255 -15.01 -0.36 15.96
C ARG A 255 -14.60 -1.51 15.04
N HIS A 256 -14.42 -1.23 13.74
CA HIS A 256 -13.98 -2.21 12.75
C HIS A 256 -12.45 -2.32 12.67
N LEU A 257 -11.70 -1.51 13.43
CA LEU A 257 -10.25 -1.65 13.57
C LEU A 257 -9.91 -2.82 14.50
N VAL A 258 -8.95 -3.64 14.07
CA VAL A 258 -8.47 -4.83 14.75
C VAL A 258 -6.96 -4.73 14.87
N ARG A 259 -6.42 -4.86 16.08
CA ARG A 259 -4.96 -4.90 16.36
C ARG A 259 -4.47 -6.35 16.48
N ASP A 260 -3.18 -6.62 16.61
CA ASP A 260 -2.72 -7.97 16.97
C ASP A 260 -2.64 -8.18 18.50
N ASP A 261 -2.45 -7.11 19.26
CA ASP A 261 -2.17 -7.10 20.71
C ASP A 261 -3.42 -7.12 21.62
N ALA A 262 -4.58 -7.49 21.09
CA ALA A 262 -5.87 -7.55 21.79
C ALA A 262 -6.37 -6.23 22.44
N GLN A 263 -5.70 -5.09 22.28
CA GLN A 263 -6.18 -3.82 22.81
C GLN A 263 -7.32 -3.24 21.96
N PRO A 264 -8.33 -2.58 22.57
CA PRO A 264 -9.33 -1.84 21.82
C PRO A 264 -8.70 -0.64 21.11
N VAL A 265 -9.28 -0.25 19.97
CA VAL A 265 -8.88 0.95 19.25
C VAL A 265 -9.81 2.07 19.65
N THR A 266 -9.27 3.09 20.32
CA THR A 266 -10.02 4.29 20.67
C THR A 266 -10.12 5.17 19.43
N PRO A 267 -11.32 5.52 18.93
CA PRO A 267 -11.43 6.45 17.81
C PRO A 267 -10.79 7.79 18.21
N THR A 268 -9.84 8.27 17.41
CA THR A 268 -9.43 9.67 17.44
C THR A 268 -10.59 10.47 16.83
N SER A 269 -11.37 11.15 17.67
CA SER A 269 -12.34 12.12 17.14
C SER A 269 -11.56 13.33 16.63
N ASN A 270 -11.42 13.47 15.32
CA ASN A 270 -11.22 14.80 14.74
C ASN A 270 -12.55 15.54 14.88
N ALA A 271 -12.79 16.08 16.07
CA ALA A 271 -13.76 17.12 16.29
C ALA A 271 -13.20 18.41 15.65
N ASP A 272 -13.33 18.54 14.32
CA ASP A 272 -13.34 19.85 13.68
C ASP A 272 -14.68 20.52 14.01
N GLY A 273 -14.80 20.94 15.27
CA GLY A 273 -15.73 21.98 15.68
C GLY A 273 -15.20 23.32 15.17
N ARG A 274 -15.53 23.65 13.91
CA ARG A 274 -15.58 25.05 13.50
C ARG A 274 -17.02 25.52 13.65
N SER A 275 -17.26 26.16 14.80
CA SER A 275 -18.33 27.14 14.99
C SER A 275 -18.11 28.36 14.11
#